data_AF-A0A3R9SLP8-F1
#
_entry.id   AF-A0A3R9SLP8-F1
#
_cell.length_a   1.000
_cell.length_b   1.000
_cell.length_c   1.000
_cell.angle_alpha   90.00
_cell.angle_beta   90.00
_cell.angle_gamma   90.00
#
_symmetry.space_group_name_H-M   'P 1'
#
loop_
_entity.id
_entity.type
_entity.pdbx_description
1 polymer ?
#
loop_
_entity_poly.entity_id
_entity_poly.type
_entity_poly.pdbx_seq_one_letter_code
_entity_poly.pdbx_strand_id
1 'polypeptide(L)' 'MKIVADENLAFTDYFFSEFGDIQHKAGRTLTHTDVQDAEALLVR' A
#
# COMPACT_ATOMS: atom_id res chain seq x y z
N MET A 1 10.66 1.53 3.82
CA MET A 1 9.79 2.41 3.04
C MET A 1 8.36 2.32 3.58
N LYS A 2 7.55 3.39 3.59
CA LYS A 2 6.10 3.29 3.82
C LYS A 2 5.41 3.00 2.49
N ILE A 3 4.87 1.79 2.34
CA ILE A 3 4.14 1.34 1.16
C ILE A 3 2.65 1.24 1.53
N VAL A 4 1.78 1.87 0.75
CA VAL A 4 0.32 1.69 0.88
C VAL A 4 -0.16 0.85 -0.29
N ALA A 5 -0.95 -0.18 -0.03
CA ALA A 5 -1.44 -1.10 -1.06
C ALA A 5 -2.95 -1.31 -0.98
N ASP A 6 -3.59 -1.47 -2.15
CA ASP A 6 -4.96 -2.00 -2.21
C ASP A 6 -4.98 -3.42 -1.61
N GLU A 7 -5.82 -3.65 -0.63
CA GLU A 7 -5.99 -4.93 0.07
C GLU A 7 -6.36 -6.11 -0.86
N ASN A 8 -6.86 -5.82 -2.06
CA ASN A 8 -7.22 -6.82 -3.07
C ASN A 8 -6.09 -7.12 -4.07
N LEU A 9 -4.94 -6.47 -3.93
CA LEU A 9 -3.76 -6.75 -4.74
C LEU A 9 -3.11 -8.04 -4.22
N ALA A 10 -2.97 -9.05 -5.09
CA ALA A 10 -2.42 -10.34 -4.67
C ALA A 10 -0.90 -10.28 -4.48
N PHE A 11 -0.39 -11.05 -3.51
CA PHE A 11 1.03 -11.27 -3.25
C PHE A 11 1.84 -10.01 -2.86
N THR A 12 1.18 -8.94 -2.40
CA THR A 12 1.87 -7.69 -2.06
C THR A 12 2.95 -7.90 -0.99
N ASP A 13 2.65 -8.64 0.07
CA ASP A 13 3.64 -8.89 1.13
C ASP A 13 4.79 -9.77 0.65
N TYR A 14 4.50 -10.77 -0.20
CA TYR A 14 5.51 -11.66 -0.76
C TYR A 14 6.54 -10.92 -1.61
N PHE A 15 6.08 -9.99 -2.46
CA PHE A 15 6.97 -9.27 -3.36
C PHE A 15 7.58 -8.01 -2.76
N PHE A 16 6.88 -7.33 -1.83
CA PHE A 16 7.23 -5.97 -1.45
C PHE A 16 7.69 -5.78 0.00
N SER A 17 7.53 -6.78 0.89
CA SER A 17 7.86 -6.63 2.31
C SER A 17 9.36 -6.40 2.57
N GLU A 18 10.24 -6.85 1.66
CA GLU A 18 11.67 -6.59 1.74
C GLU A 18 12.04 -5.12 1.49
N PHE A 19 11.18 -4.35 0.80
CA PHE A 19 11.42 -2.94 0.49
C PHE A 19 10.86 -2.00 1.59
N GLY A 20 9.95 -2.46 2.43
CA GLY A 20 9.34 -1.63 3.45
C GLY A 20 8.15 -2.21 4.19
N ASP A 21 7.58 -1.39 5.07
CA ASP A 21 6.35 -1.67 5.78
C ASP A 21 5.15 -1.44 4.86
N ILE A 22 4.27 -2.44 4.77
CA ILE A 22 3.11 -2.44 3.87
C ILE A 22 1.84 -2.24 4.68
N GLN A 23 1.10 -1.18 4.33
CA GLN A 23 -0.21 -0.87 4.87
C GLN A 23 -1.28 -1.17 3.84
N HIS A 24 -2.06 -2.23 4.10
CA HIS A 24 -3.19 -2.62 3.26
C HIS A 24 -4.41 -1.75 3.56
N LYS A 25 -5.06 -1.24 2.50
CA LYS A 25 -6.25 -0.38 2.57
C LYS A 25 -7.21 -0.71 1.43
N ALA A 26 -8.50 -0.50 1.64
CA ALA A 26 -9.48 -0.58 0.56
C ALA A 26 -9.24 0.54 -0.47
N GLY A 27 -8.82 0.19 -1.69
CA GLY A 27 -8.32 1.16 -2.67
C GLY A 27 -9.33 2.23 -3.10
N ARG A 28 -10.63 1.94 -3.07
CA ARG A 28 -11.71 2.89 -3.44
C ARG A 28 -12.04 3.91 -2.36
N THR A 29 -11.60 3.68 -1.13
CA THR A 29 -11.87 4.56 0.02
C THR A 29 -10.60 5.23 0.54
N LEU A 30 -9.49 5.14 -0.20
CA LEU A 30 -8.25 5.83 0.13
C LEU A 30 -8.49 7.34 0.16
N THR A 31 -8.04 7.97 1.22
CA THR A 31 -8.06 9.42 1.40
C THR A 31 -6.65 10.00 1.28
N HIS A 32 -6.55 11.32 1.14
CA HIS A 32 -5.26 12.02 1.18
C HIS A 32 -4.44 11.65 2.43
N THR A 33 -5.09 11.57 3.59
CA THR A 33 -4.44 11.24 4.87
C THR A 33 -3.84 9.83 4.88
N ASP A 34 -4.41 8.88 4.14
CA ASP A 34 -3.87 7.53 4.06
C ASP A 34 -2.51 7.49 3.33
N VAL A 35 -2.31 8.39 2.35
CA VAL A 35 -1.16 8.37 1.44
C VAL A 35 -0.19 9.53 1.62
N GLN A 36 -0.49 10.51 2.48
CA GLN A 36 0.29 11.75 2.62
C GLN A 36 1.79 11.50 2.91
N ASP A 37 2.11 10.43 3.64
CA ASP A 37 3.48 10.05 4.02
C ASP A 37 3.95 8.77 3.29
N ALA A 38 3.16 8.25 2.35
CA ALA A 38 3.51 7.05 1.61
C ALA A 38 4.57 7.36 0.56
N GLU A 39 5.62 6.56 0.52
CA GLU A 39 6.69 6.67 -0.48
C GLU A 39 6.36 5.87 -1.74
N ALA A 40 5.50 4.86 -1.61
CA ALA A 40 4.95 4.09 -2.72
C ALA A 40 3.47 3.78 -2.49
N LEU A 41 2.68 3.81 -3.57
CA LEU A 41 1.26 3.47 -3.60
C LEU A 41 1.01 2.40 -4.66
N LEU A 42 0.47 1.26 -4.24
CA LEU A 42 0.12 0.12 -5.09
C LEU A 42 -1.40 0.06 -5.24
N VAL A 43 -1.91 0.26 -6.47
CA VAL A 43 -3.34 0.26 -6.80
C VAL A 43 -3.67 -0.85 -7.82
N ARG A 44 -4.94 -1.22 -7.92
CA ARG A 44 -5.45 -2.16 -8.93
C ARG A 44 -5.58 -1.54 -10.32
#